data_AF-A0A924XGH6-F1
#
_entry.id   AF-A0A924XGH6-F1
#
_cell.length_a   1.000
_cell.length_b   1.000
_cell.length_c   1.000
_cell.angle_alpha   90.00
_cell.angle_beta   90.00
_cell.angle_gamma   90.00
#
_symmetry.space_group_name_H-M   'P 1'
#
loop_
_entity.id
_entity.type
_entity.pdbx_description
1 polymer ?
#
loop_
_entity_poly.entity_id
_entity_poly.type
_entity_poly.pdbx_seq_one_letter_code
_entity_poly.pdbx_strand_id
1 'polypeptide(L)' 'LRRADAFPVGDLALQIAAQRAKNLDSRPTQEQLLKIGEAWKPYRGVATMILWHAYVQDNRKKVKKVKA' A
#
# COMPACT_ATOMS: atom_id res chain seq x y z
N LEU A 1 4.76 -21.88 2.83
CA LEU A 1 3.69 -21.18 3.57
C LEU A 1 2.88 -20.30 2.60
N ARG A 2 1.59 -20.58 2.37
CA ARG A 2 0.66 -19.75 1.60
C ARG A 2 -0.13 -18.84 2.55
N ARG A 3 0.51 -17.80 3.12
CA ARG A 3 -0.19 -16.85 4.00
C ARG A 3 -0.93 -15.82 3.16
N ALA A 4 -2.14 -16.18 2.72
CA ALA A 4 -3.05 -15.28 2.01
C ALA A 4 -3.38 -14.00 2.81
N ASP A 5 -3.21 -14.06 4.13
CA ASP A 5 -3.48 -12.97 5.07
C ASP A 5 -2.21 -12.26 5.58
N ALA A 6 -1.06 -12.45 4.92
CA ALA A 6 0.16 -11.73 5.28
C ALA A 6 0.01 -10.23 4.98
N PHE A 7 0.25 -9.37 5.99
CA PHE A 7 0.07 -7.93 5.87
C PHE A 7 1.19 -7.17 6.61
N PRO A 8 2.21 -6.65 5.90
CA PRO A 8 3.39 -6.05 6.51
C PRO A 8 3.13 -4.59 6.91
N VAL A 9 2.48 -4.37 8.06
CA VAL A 9 2.07 -3.02 8.52
C VAL A 9 3.23 -2.03 8.72
N GLY A 10 4.45 -2.52 8.95
CA GLY A 10 5.66 -1.70 9.07
C GLY A 10 6.27 -1.27 7.73
N ASP A 11 5.75 -1.75 6.60
CA ASP A 11 6.32 -1.46 5.28
C ASP A 11 5.97 -0.03 4.82
N LEU A 12 7.01 0.77 4.55
CA LEU A 12 6.85 2.17 4.15
C LEU A 12 6.18 2.31 2.78
N ALA A 13 6.52 1.45 1.83
CA ALA A 13 5.93 1.49 0.49
C ALA A 13 4.43 1.17 0.55
N LEU A 14 4.02 0.20 1.38
CA LEU A 14 2.63 -0.14 1.65
C LEU A 14 1.87 1.00 2.32
N GLN A 15 2.44 1.64 3.34
CA GLN A 15 1.83 2.80 3.99
C GLN A 15 1.60 3.96 3.01
N ILE A 16 2.60 4.28 2.18
CA ILE A 16 2.50 5.33 1.15
C ILE A 16 1.50 4.95 0.06
N ALA A 17 1.49 3.69 -0.38
CA ALA A 17 0.53 3.20 -1.36
C ALA A 17 -0.89 3.28 -0.83
N ALA A 18 -1.12 2.88 0.43
CA ALA A 18 -2.42 2.95 1.07
C ALA A 18 -2.88 4.40 1.26
N GLN A 19 -1.98 5.31 1.65
CA GLN A 19 -2.26 6.74 1.70
C GLN A 19 -2.81 7.24 0.35
N ARG A 20 -2.08 6.97 -0.74
CA ARG A 20 -2.46 7.43 -2.08
C ARG A 20 -3.74 6.77 -2.57
N ALA A 21 -3.88 5.45 -2.38
CA ALA A 21 -5.06 4.69 -2.80
C ALA A 21 -6.34 5.11 -2.07
N LYS A 22 -6.23 5.55 -0.81
CA LYS A 22 -7.35 6.06 0.00
C LYS A 22 -7.44 7.59 0.02
N ASN A 23 -6.60 8.27 -0.75
CA ASN A 23 -6.49 9.73 -0.82
C ASN A 23 -6.42 10.40 0.58
N LEU A 24 -5.59 9.83 1.46
CA LEU A 24 -5.40 10.34 2.82
C LEU A 24 -4.39 11.51 2.82
N ASP A 25 -4.68 12.53 3.63
CA ASP A 25 -3.84 13.72 3.77
C ASP A 25 -2.43 13.40 4.27
N SER A 26 -2.32 12.40 5.16
CA SER A 26 -1.05 11.98 5.76
C SER A 26 -0.87 10.46 5.67
N ARG A 27 0.40 10.04 5.78
CA ARG A 27 0.76 8.62 5.79
C ARG A 27 0.11 7.94 7.00
N PRO A 28 -0.68 6.86 6.80
CA PRO A 28 -1.30 6.17 7.92
C PRO A 28 -0.24 5.58 8.85
N THR A 29 -0.48 5.64 10.16
CA THR A 29 0.32 4.92 11.15
C THR A 29 0.15 3.40 10.97
N GLN A 30 0.99 2.60 11.60
CA GLN A 30 0.86 1.13 11.54
C GLN A 30 -0.51 0.65 12.03
N GLU A 31 -1.03 1.27 13.09
CA GLU A 31 -2.36 0.97 13.64
C GLU A 31 -3.49 1.35 12.68
N GLN A 32 -3.40 2.52 12.05
CA GLN A 32 -4.37 2.95 11.04
C GLN A 32 -4.33 2.05 9.81
N LEU A 33 -3.12 1.69 9.35
CA LEU A 33 -2.94 0.78 8.23
C LEU A 33 -3.51 -0.60 8.55
N LEU A 34 -3.32 -1.10 9.78
CA LEU A 34 -3.92 -2.35 10.24
C LEU A 34 -5.45 -2.28 10.16
N LYS A 35 -6.07 -1.20 10.68
CA LYS A 35 -7.52 -0.98 10.59
C LYS A 35 -8.03 -0.92 9.15
N ILE A 36 -7.30 -0.25 8.25
CA ILE A 36 -7.62 -0.22 6.82
C ILE A 36 -7.56 -1.66 6.24
N GLY A 37 -6.55 -2.43 6.65
CA GLY A 37 -6.33 -3.80 6.21
C GLY A 37 -7.41 -4.79 6.67
N GLU A 38 -8.14 -4.52 7.74
CA GLU A 38 -9.23 -5.38 8.22
C GLU A 38 -10.31 -5.60 7.16
N ALA A 39 -10.60 -4.59 6.34
CA ALA A 39 -11.55 -4.68 5.24
C ALA A 39 -11.13 -5.65 4.11
N TRP A 40 -9.87 -6.08 4.10
CA TRP A 40 -9.32 -7.00 3.09
C TRP A 40 -9.13 -8.41 3.62
N LYS A 41 -9.53 -8.71 4.86
CA LYS A 41 -9.51 -10.08 5.35
C LYS A 41 -10.48 -10.98 4.56
N PRO A 42 -10.12 -12.25 4.32
CA PRO A 42 -8.89 -12.94 4.74
C PRO A 42 -7.73 -12.82 3.72
N TYR A 43 -7.82 -11.93 2.74
CA TYR A 43 -6.92 -11.82 1.59
C TYR A 43 -5.99 -10.60 1.64
N ARG A 44 -5.55 -10.20 2.83
CA ARG A 44 -4.70 -9.01 3.00
C ARG A 44 -3.40 -9.07 2.20
N GLY A 45 -2.85 -10.27 1.97
CA GLY A 45 -1.66 -10.46 1.14
C GLY A 45 -1.89 -10.09 -0.33
N VAL A 46 -3.09 -10.32 -0.87
CA VAL A 46 -3.44 -9.87 -2.22
C VAL A 46 -3.49 -8.34 -2.27
N ALA A 47 -4.09 -7.71 -1.25
CA ALA A 47 -4.12 -6.25 -1.16
C ALA A 47 -2.70 -5.66 -1.07
N THR A 48 -1.79 -6.27 -0.31
CA THR A 48 -0.37 -5.86 -0.25
C THR A 48 0.28 -5.90 -1.63
N MET A 49 0.10 -6.98 -2.40
CA MET A 49 0.68 -7.10 -3.74
C MET A 49 0.17 -6.03 -4.70
N ILE A 50 -1.14 -5.75 -4.68
CA ILE A 50 -1.75 -4.70 -5.50
C ILE A 50 -1.19 -3.32 -5.12
N LEU A 51 -1.07 -3.04 -3.82
CA LEU A 51 -0.57 -1.76 -3.33
C LEU A 51 0.91 -1.54 -3.68
N TRP A 52 1.75 -2.57 -3.61
CA TRP A 52 3.13 -2.46 -4.09
C TRP A 52 3.21 -2.19 -5.58
N HIS A 53 2.39 -2.85 -6.39
CA HIS A 53 2.33 -2.57 -7.82
C HIS A 53 1.91 -1.11 -8.09
N ALA A 54 0.89 -0.61 -7.38
CA ALA A 54 0.47 0.79 -7.48
C ALA A 54 1.61 1.76 -7.10
N TYR A 55 2.34 1.48 -6.02
CA TYR A 55 3.48 2.29 -5.58
C TYR A 55 4.57 2.41 -6.65
N VAL A 56 4.96 1.29 -7.27
CA VAL A 56 5.97 1.27 -8.33
C VAL A 56 5.49 2.07 -9.55
N GLN A 57 4.23 1.90 -9.95
CA GLN A 57 3.66 2.59 -11.11
C GLN A 57 3.58 4.11 -10.89
N ASP A 58 3.18 4.55 -9.69
CA ASP A 58 3.18 5.97 -9.34
C ASP A 58 4.57 6.57 -9.38
N ASN A 59 5.57 5.86 -8.84
CA ASN A 59 6.94 6.34 -8.84
C ASN A 59 7.50 6.41 -10.27
N ARG A 60 7.16 5.45 -11.14
CA ARG A 60 7.48 5.52 -12.58
C ARG A 60 6.85 6.74 -13.25
N LYS A 61 5.58 7.05 -12.97
CA LYS A 61 4.90 8.25 -13.50
C LYS A 61 5.59 9.53 -13.04
N LYS A 62 5.99 9.62 -11.77
CA LYS A 62 6.75 10.77 -11.24
C LYS A 62 8.08 10.96 -11.95
N VAL A 63 8.85 9.89 -12.14
CA VAL A 63 10.14 9.95 -12.87
C VAL A 63 9.95 10.42 -14.32
N LYS A 64 8.90 9.96 -15.01
CA LYS A 64 8.60 10.44 -16.38
C LYS A 64 8.25 11.93 -16.42
N LYS A 65 7.47 12.42 -15.45
CA LYS A 65 7.08 13.84 -15.36
C LYS A 65 8.28 14.77 -15.12
N VAL A 66 9.28 14.34 -14.36
CA VAL A 66 10.49 15.14 -14.07
C VAL A 66 11.44 15.22 -15.27
N LYS A 67 11.39 14.24 -16.18
CA LYS A 67 12.26 14.17 -17.37
C LYS A 67 11.64 14.79 -18.64
N ALA A 68 10.38 15.21 -18.58
CA ALA A 68 9.66 15.86 -19.66
C ALA A 68 9.64 17.37 -19.43
#